data_AF-A0AAD4F6E0-F1
#
_entry.id   AF-A0AAD4F6E0-F1
#
_cell.length_a   1.000
_cell.length_b   1.000
_cell.length_c   1.000
_cell.angle_alpha   90.00
_cell.angle_beta   90.00
_cell.angle_gamma   90.00
#
_symmetry.space_group_name_H-M   'P 1'
#
loop_
_entity.id
_entity.type
_entity.pdbx_description
1 polymer ?
#
loop_
_entity_poly.entity_id
_entity_poly.type
_entity_poly.pdbx_seq_one_letter_code
_entity_poly.pdbx_strand_id
1 'polypeptide(L)'
;MHPISLSRLLAASASATSSPRQGGVNPSVIPKSFGITAGEGRDKIQVGSCTGANNKPIPCFCPPAPDSPEFLRKLTKALTDGFIFSREQVALPITLAKFNDASDTSPETNKLRATAMIQVMQNFNLTTQGVGCPGVSAPVLGVMQQTGRIGGDASNLGNSGK
;
A
#
# COMPACT_ATOMS: atom_id res chain seq x y z
N MET A 1 -36.42 -14.94 60.26
CA MET A 1 -36.33 -14.25 58.96
C MET A 1 -35.19 -13.24 59.09
N HIS A 2 -33.98 -13.33 58.51
CA HIS A 2 -33.44 -13.99 57.32
C HIS A 2 -31.93 -14.27 57.54
N PRO A 3 -31.29 -15.28 56.92
CA PRO A 3 -29.85 -15.33 56.78
C PRO A 3 -29.41 -14.71 55.44
N ILE A 4 -28.42 -13.80 55.45
CA ILE A 4 -27.82 -13.25 54.23
C ILE A 4 -26.53 -14.02 53.94
N SER A 5 -26.58 -14.80 52.87
CA SER A 5 -25.48 -15.59 52.32
C SER A 5 -24.52 -14.71 51.51
N LEU A 6 -23.24 -14.75 51.85
CA LEU A 6 -22.16 -14.02 51.15
C LEU A 6 -21.44 -14.97 50.18
N SER A 7 -21.91 -15.03 48.93
CA SER A 7 -21.20 -15.72 47.84
C SER A 7 -20.12 -14.81 47.25
N ARG A 8 -18.85 -15.17 47.44
CA ARG A 8 -17.71 -14.54 46.75
C ARG A 8 -17.65 -15.00 45.29
N LEU A 9 -17.85 -14.07 44.35
CA LEU A 9 -17.54 -14.31 42.94
C LEU A 9 -16.03 -14.11 42.68
N LEU A 10 -15.38 -15.15 42.17
CA LEU A 10 -14.05 -15.05 41.55
C LEU A 10 -14.21 -14.43 40.16
N ALA A 11 -13.60 -13.26 39.95
CA ALA A 11 -13.45 -12.66 38.62
C ALA A 11 -12.23 -13.29 37.93
N ALA A 12 -12.46 -14.11 36.90
CA ALA A 12 -11.41 -14.60 36.02
C ALA A 12 -11.04 -13.50 35.01
N SER A 13 -9.82 -12.97 35.12
CA SER A 13 -9.24 -12.03 34.15
C SER A 13 -8.81 -12.79 32.89
N ALA A 14 -9.67 -12.82 31.88
CA ALA A 14 -9.30 -13.33 30.56
C ALA A 14 -8.42 -12.29 29.84
N SER A 15 -7.11 -12.54 29.80
CA SER A 15 -6.19 -11.81 28.94
C SER A 15 -6.50 -12.15 27.48
N ALA A 16 -7.16 -11.23 26.77
CA ALA A 16 -7.34 -11.33 25.33
C ALA A 16 -6.01 -11.02 24.64
N THR A 17 -5.21 -12.05 24.35
CA THR A 17 -4.08 -11.92 23.43
C THR A 17 -4.67 -11.73 22.04
N SER A 18 -4.71 -10.49 21.56
CA SER A 18 -5.09 -10.17 20.19
C SER A 18 -4.02 -10.74 19.25
N SER A 19 -4.23 -11.96 18.74
CA SER A 19 -3.46 -12.48 17.63
C SER A 19 -3.58 -11.51 16.44
N PRO A 20 -2.49 -11.20 15.69
CA PRO A 20 -2.61 -10.41 14.49
C PRO A 20 -3.53 -11.14 13.52
N ARG A 21 -4.56 -10.45 13.04
CA ARG A 21 -5.53 -10.97 12.08
C ARG A 21 -4.77 -11.44 10.83
N GLN A 22 -4.63 -12.76 10.64
CA GLN A 22 -3.90 -13.42 9.54
C GLN A 22 -4.62 -13.27 8.18
N GLY A 23 -4.93 -12.04 7.75
CA GLY A 23 -5.62 -11.81 6.47
C GLY A 23 -5.16 -10.58 5.70
N GLY A 24 -4.16 -9.86 6.19
CA GLY A 24 -3.68 -8.61 5.57
C GLY A 24 -2.36 -8.75 4.83
N VAL A 25 -2.01 -7.72 4.06
CA VAL A 25 -0.65 -7.53 3.53
C VAL A 25 0.37 -7.38 4.66
N ASN A 26 1.57 -7.94 4.45
CA ASN A 26 2.71 -7.79 5.34
C ASN A 26 3.40 -6.43 5.07
N PRO A 27 3.37 -5.46 6.01
CA PRO A 27 3.97 -4.14 5.79
C PRO A 27 5.50 -4.16 5.73
N SER A 28 6.17 -5.26 6.10
CA SER A 28 7.63 -5.35 6.03
C SER A 28 8.17 -5.44 4.61
N VAL A 29 7.34 -5.87 3.64
CA VAL A 29 7.71 -5.96 2.21
C VAL A 29 7.29 -4.74 1.39
N ILE A 30 6.67 -3.74 2.04
CA ILE A 30 6.26 -2.47 1.45
C ILE A 30 7.34 -1.43 1.77
N PRO A 31 7.79 -0.61 0.80
CA PRO A 31 8.70 0.50 1.07
C PRO A 31 8.17 1.42 2.17
N LYS A 32 9.05 1.89 3.06
CA LYS A 32 8.69 2.82 4.15
C LYS A 32 8.22 4.19 3.65
N SER A 33 8.61 4.55 2.44
CA SER A 33 8.19 5.78 1.73
C SER A 33 8.00 5.47 0.26
N PHE A 34 7.10 6.22 -0.39
CA PHE A 34 6.95 6.21 -1.84
C PHE A 34 7.77 7.29 -2.56
N GLY A 35 8.49 8.12 -1.79
CA GLY A 35 9.42 9.15 -2.27
C GLY A 35 8.79 10.53 -2.48
N ILE A 36 7.46 10.66 -2.38
CA ILE A 36 6.72 11.92 -2.40
C ILE A 36 5.68 11.88 -1.29
N THR A 37 5.45 13.01 -0.65
CA THR A 37 4.43 13.14 0.41
C THR A 37 3.17 13.80 -0.16
N ALA A 38 1.98 13.33 0.22
CA ALA A 38 0.73 13.97 -0.17
C ALA A 38 0.71 15.46 0.25
N GLY A 39 0.19 16.33 -0.61
CA GLY A 39 0.15 17.77 -0.41
C GLY A 39 1.45 18.51 -0.75
N GLU A 40 2.53 17.81 -1.10
CA GLU A 40 3.83 18.40 -1.37
C GLU A 40 3.81 19.30 -2.63
N GLY A 41 4.36 20.50 -2.49
CA GLY A 41 4.50 21.44 -3.61
C GLY A 41 3.16 21.92 -4.19
N ARG A 42 2.13 22.05 -3.34
CA ARG A 42 0.83 22.59 -3.72
C ARG A 42 0.96 23.93 -4.46
N ASP A 43 0.26 24.03 -5.58
CA ASP A 43 0.16 25.21 -6.46
C ASP A 43 1.50 25.69 -7.06
N LYS A 44 2.60 24.94 -6.90
CA LYS A 44 3.93 25.36 -7.40
C LYS A 44 4.11 25.17 -8.91
N ILE A 45 3.61 24.05 -9.45
CA ILE A 45 3.73 23.72 -10.88
C ILE A 45 2.46 24.11 -11.63
N GLN A 46 1.30 23.86 -11.03
CA GLN A 46 -0.01 24.22 -11.58
C GLN A 46 -0.99 24.45 -10.42
N VAL A 47 -1.79 25.52 -10.49
CA VAL A 47 -2.84 25.83 -9.52
C VAL A 47 -3.82 24.65 -9.41
N GLY A 48 -4.16 24.27 -8.19
CA GLY A 48 -5.02 23.13 -7.88
C GLY A 48 -4.32 21.77 -7.91
N SER A 49 -2.99 21.73 -8.04
CA SER A 49 -2.21 20.48 -8.08
C SER A 49 -1.03 20.50 -7.12
N CYS A 50 -0.45 19.33 -6.91
CA CYS A 50 0.77 19.12 -6.14
C CYS A 50 1.90 18.63 -7.05
N THR A 51 3.14 18.63 -6.54
CA THR A 51 4.33 18.31 -7.33
C THR A 51 4.67 16.83 -7.24
N GLY A 52 4.57 16.14 -8.38
CA GLY A 52 5.03 14.77 -8.57
C GLY A 52 6.48 14.68 -9.06
N ALA A 53 6.95 13.46 -9.29
CA ALA A 53 8.27 13.21 -9.84
C ALA A 53 8.43 13.90 -11.21
N ASN A 54 9.66 14.32 -11.51
CA ASN A 54 9.99 15.06 -12.74
C ASN A 54 9.13 16.32 -12.95
N ASN A 55 8.76 16.99 -11.84
CA ASN A 55 7.94 18.21 -11.85
C ASN A 55 6.58 18.03 -12.57
N LYS A 56 5.99 16.83 -12.51
CA LYS A 56 4.66 16.58 -13.11
C LYS A 56 3.55 16.91 -12.10
N PRO A 57 2.47 17.58 -12.52
CA PRO A 57 1.34 17.86 -11.63
C PRO A 57 0.64 16.55 -11.25
N ILE A 58 0.33 16.40 -9.96
CA ILE A 58 -0.41 15.27 -9.39
C ILE A 58 -1.56 15.76 -8.51
N PRO A 59 -2.61 14.95 -8.26
CA PRO A 59 -3.60 15.29 -7.25
C PRO A 59 -2.96 15.40 -5.86
N CYS A 60 -3.36 16.39 -5.07
CA CYS A 60 -2.74 16.64 -3.77
C CYS A 60 -3.00 15.57 -2.71
N PHE A 61 -3.97 14.68 -2.92
CA PHE A 61 -4.16 13.51 -2.07
C PHE A 61 -3.19 12.36 -2.39
N CYS A 62 -2.33 12.51 -3.41
CA CYS A 62 -1.40 11.49 -3.86
C CYS A 62 0.05 11.75 -3.41
N PRO A 63 0.82 10.69 -3.13
CA PRO A 63 0.38 9.30 -3.01
C PRO A 63 -0.32 9.02 -1.66
N PRO A 64 -1.08 7.92 -1.52
CA PRO A 64 -1.45 7.44 -0.18
C PRO A 64 -0.19 7.07 0.61
N ALA A 65 -0.23 7.20 1.94
CA ALA A 65 0.89 6.75 2.77
C ALA A 65 1.04 5.21 2.69
N PRO A 66 2.28 4.67 2.62
CA PRO A 66 2.52 3.23 2.44
C PRO A 66 1.91 2.32 3.52
N ASP A 67 1.76 2.85 4.74
CA ASP A 67 1.19 2.18 5.90
C ASP A 67 -0.24 2.62 6.23
N SER A 68 -0.84 3.47 5.39
CA SER A 68 -2.21 3.93 5.64
C SER A 68 -3.20 2.75 5.64
N PRO A 69 -4.13 2.69 6.62
CA PRO A 69 -5.12 1.61 6.68
C PRO A 69 -5.94 1.46 5.39
N GLU A 70 -6.22 2.57 4.70
CA GLU A 70 -6.95 2.54 3.44
C GLU A 70 -6.15 1.85 2.33
N PHE A 71 -4.88 2.21 2.14
CA PHE A 71 -4.02 1.58 1.14
C PHE A 71 -3.82 0.10 1.42
N LEU A 72 -3.49 -0.27 2.66
CA LEU A 72 -3.28 -1.65 3.05
C LEU A 72 -4.55 -2.49 2.86
N ARG A 73 -5.73 -1.94 3.19
CA ARG A 73 -7.02 -2.62 2.97
C ARG A 73 -7.31 -2.84 1.49
N LYS A 74 -7.11 -1.83 0.65
CA LYS A 74 -7.35 -1.93 -0.81
C LYS A 74 -6.36 -2.90 -1.47
N LEU A 75 -5.08 -2.85 -1.09
CA LEU A 75 -4.06 -3.76 -1.58
C LEU A 75 -4.35 -5.21 -1.15
N THR A 76 -4.71 -5.41 0.12
CA THR A 76 -5.14 -6.73 0.62
C THR A 76 -6.29 -7.27 -0.20
N LYS A 77 -7.37 -6.49 -0.36
CA LYS A 77 -8.55 -6.90 -1.13
C LYS A 77 -8.16 -7.32 -2.56
N ALA A 78 -7.38 -6.48 -3.24
CA ALA A 78 -6.99 -6.76 -4.62
C ALA A 78 -6.13 -8.04 -4.73
N LEU A 79 -5.19 -8.26 -3.80
CA LEU A 79 -4.34 -9.45 -3.75
C LEU A 79 -5.11 -10.73 -3.37
N THR A 80 -6.15 -10.61 -2.54
CA THR A 80 -7.05 -11.71 -2.22
C THR A 80 -7.92 -12.08 -3.42
N ASP A 81 -8.45 -11.07 -4.12
CA ASP A 81 -9.32 -11.28 -5.27
C ASP A 81 -8.53 -11.69 -6.53
N GLY A 82 -7.24 -11.38 -6.58
CA GLY A 82 -6.39 -11.55 -7.77
C GLY A 82 -6.57 -10.44 -8.82
N PHE A 83 -7.45 -9.47 -8.58
CA PHE A 83 -7.79 -8.40 -9.52
C PHE A 83 -8.10 -7.08 -8.78
N ILE A 84 -7.89 -5.94 -9.45
CA ILE A 84 -8.25 -4.62 -8.90
C ILE A 84 -9.77 -4.42 -8.81
N PHE A 85 -10.52 -4.93 -9.79
CA PHE A 85 -11.98 -4.83 -9.89
C PHE A 85 -12.61 -6.21 -9.97
N SER A 86 -13.80 -6.38 -9.39
CA SER A 86 -14.52 -7.65 -9.22
C SER A 86 -14.98 -8.36 -10.52
N ARG A 87 -14.43 -8.00 -11.69
CA ARG A 87 -14.76 -8.57 -13.01
C ARG A 87 -13.54 -8.90 -13.86
N GLU A 88 -12.43 -9.27 -13.22
CA GLU A 88 -11.23 -9.78 -13.92
C GLU A 88 -10.58 -8.79 -14.92
N GLN A 89 -10.83 -7.48 -14.78
CA GLN A 89 -10.39 -6.49 -15.78
C GLN A 89 -8.90 -6.18 -15.70
N VAL A 90 -8.33 -6.23 -14.49
CA VAL A 90 -6.90 -5.94 -14.25
C VAL A 90 -6.39 -6.97 -13.26
N ALA A 91 -5.76 -8.02 -13.79
CA ALA A 91 -5.11 -9.06 -13.00
C ALA A 91 -3.90 -8.50 -12.25
N LEU A 92 -3.74 -8.93 -11.00
CA LEU A 92 -2.52 -8.69 -10.25
C LEU A 92 -1.46 -9.72 -10.65
N PRO A 93 -0.19 -9.30 -10.71
CA PRO A 93 0.90 -10.18 -11.15
C PRO A 93 1.41 -11.10 -10.03
N ILE A 94 0.83 -11.04 -8.83
CA ILE A 94 1.30 -11.74 -7.63
C ILE A 94 0.12 -12.04 -6.70
N THR A 95 0.15 -13.20 -6.05
CA THR A 95 -0.84 -13.60 -5.04
C THR A 95 -0.55 -12.97 -3.69
N LEU A 96 -1.54 -12.89 -2.79
CA LEU A 96 -1.33 -12.42 -1.42
C LEU A 96 -0.24 -13.22 -0.68
N ALA A 97 -0.23 -14.54 -0.83
CA ALA A 97 0.77 -15.41 -0.22
C ALA A 97 2.19 -15.07 -0.70
N LYS A 98 2.38 -14.95 -2.03
CA LYS A 98 3.70 -14.62 -2.59
C LYS A 98 4.12 -13.18 -2.30
N PHE A 99 3.16 -12.25 -2.27
CA PHE A 99 3.41 -10.86 -1.87
C PHE A 99 3.98 -10.82 -0.45
N ASN A 100 3.36 -11.54 0.49
CA ASN A 100 3.70 -11.53 1.91
C ASN A 100 4.97 -12.32 2.30
N ASP A 101 5.51 -13.12 1.38
CA ASP A 101 6.72 -13.92 1.61
C ASP A 101 7.98 -13.05 1.77
N ALA A 102 8.19 -12.52 2.98
CA ALA A 102 9.32 -11.65 3.29
C ALA A 102 10.69 -12.35 3.16
N SER A 103 10.73 -13.68 3.06
CA SER A 103 11.97 -14.42 2.83
C SER A 103 12.42 -14.35 1.37
N ASP A 104 11.48 -14.17 0.43
CA ASP A 104 11.80 -13.93 -0.96
C ASP A 104 12.13 -12.45 -1.21
N THR A 105 13.42 -12.17 -1.26
CA THR A 105 13.98 -10.85 -1.58
C THR A 105 14.47 -10.76 -3.02
N SER A 106 14.08 -11.69 -3.91
CA SER A 106 14.52 -11.68 -5.30
C SER A 106 14.06 -10.41 -6.02
N PRO A 107 14.87 -9.89 -6.97
CA PRO A 107 14.48 -8.75 -7.78
C PRO A 107 13.13 -8.97 -8.48
N GLU A 108 12.88 -10.18 -8.99
CA GLU A 108 11.64 -10.51 -9.68
C GLU A 108 10.40 -10.34 -8.78
N THR A 109 10.41 -10.97 -7.60
CA THR A 109 9.30 -10.83 -6.65
C THR A 109 9.08 -9.37 -6.24
N ASN A 110 10.15 -8.60 -6.08
CA ASN A 110 10.05 -7.17 -5.78
C ASN A 110 9.45 -6.35 -6.94
N LYS A 111 9.76 -6.67 -8.19
CA LYS A 111 9.12 -6.03 -9.35
C LYS A 111 7.62 -6.32 -9.39
N LEU A 112 7.22 -7.55 -9.08
CA LEU A 112 5.81 -7.94 -9.03
C LEU A 112 5.07 -7.24 -7.86
N ARG A 113 5.68 -7.16 -6.68
CA ARG A 113 5.17 -6.38 -5.53
C ARG A 113 4.96 -4.92 -5.90
N ALA A 114 5.97 -4.29 -6.52
CA ALA A 114 5.88 -2.90 -6.97
C ALA A 114 4.76 -2.70 -7.99
N THR A 115 4.65 -3.61 -8.97
CA THR A 115 3.58 -3.56 -9.98
C THR A 115 2.19 -3.65 -9.34
N ALA A 116 1.98 -4.57 -8.39
CA ALA A 116 0.71 -4.68 -7.68
C ALA A 116 0.37 -3.40 -6.89
N MET A 117 1.35 -2.84 -6.18
CA MET A 117 1.17 -1.58 -5.44
C MET A 117 0.82 -0.40 -6.37
N ILE A 118 1.51 -0.29 -7.51
CA ILE A 118 1.24 0.73 -8.52
C ILE A 118 -0.17 0.56 -9.11
N GLN A 119 -0.58 -0.65 -9.46
CA GLN A 119 -1.92 -0.92 -10.00
C GLN A 119 -3.02 -0.53 -9.02
N VAL A 120 -2.85 -0.82 -7.73
CA VAL A 120 -3.80 -0.40 -6.67
C VAL A 120 -3.81 1.12 -6.52
N MET A 121 -2.65 1.75 -6.55
CA MET A 121 -2.53 3.20 -6.43
C MET A 121 -3.18 3.93 -7.63
N GLN A 122 -2.95 3.46 -8.85
CA GLN A 122 -3.57 4.03 -10.07
C GLN A 122 -5.10 3.88 -10.09
N ASN A 123 -5.63 2.96 -9.28
CA ASN A 123 -7.06 2.72 -9.14
C ASN A 123 -7.53 2.98 -7.71
N PHE A 124 -6.87 3.86 -6.96
CA PHE A 124 -7.11 4.02 -5.52
C PHE A 124 -8.56 4.37 -5.18
N ASN A 125 -9.31 5.02 -6.07
CA ASN A 125 -10.73 5.30 -5.86
C ASN A 125 -11.60 4.03 -5.96
N LEU A 126 -11.18 2.96 -6.65
CA LEU A 126 -11.84 1.64 -6.83
C LEU A 126 -13.33 1.65 -7.26
N THR A 127 -13.96 2.81 -7.38
CA THR A 127 -15.31 3.03 -7.92
C THR A 127 -15.28 3.27 -9.42
N THR A 128 -14.15 3.74 -9.95
CA THR A 128 -13.95 4.02 -11.37
C THR A 128 -12.54 3.61 -11.79
N GLN A 129 -12.44 2.83 -12.86
CA GLN A 129 -11.17 2.38 -13.41
C GLN A 129 -10.33 3.58 -13.87
N GLY A 130 -9.04 3.56 -13.55
CA GLY A 130 -8.08 4.63 -13.90
C GLY A 130 -8.20 5.89 -13.05
N VAL A 131 -9.10 5.94 -12.06
CA VAL A 131 -9.23 7.06 -11.13
C VAL A 131 -8.47 6.75 -9.85
N GLY A 132 -7.30 7.36 -9.71
CA GLY A 132 -6.43 7.17 -8.56
C GLY A 132 -5.20 8.06 -8.63
N CYS A 133 -4.11 7.57 -8.07
CA CYS A 133 -2.85 8.28 -8.01
C CYS A 133 -1.91 7.84 -9.15
N PRO A 134 -1.40 8.79 -9.96
CA PRO A 134 -0.53 8.47 -11.09
C PRO A 134 0.81 7.91 -10.61
N GLY A 135 1.49 7.09 -11.42
CA GLY A 135 2.77 6.46 -11.04
C GLY A 135 3.86 7.46 -10.63
N VAL A 136 3.85 8.66 -11.21
CA VAL A 136 4.76 9.77 -10.84
C VAL A 136 4.55 10.31 -9.42
N SER A 137 3.48 9.91 -8.72
CA SER A 137 3.28 10.20 -7.29
C SER A 137 4.03 9.23 -6.37
N ALA A 138 4.56 8.11 -6.87
CA ALA A 138 5.30 7.13 -6.07
C ALA A 138 6.58 6.68 -6.78
N PRO A 139 7.56 7.57 -6.98
CA PRO A 139 8.74 7.25 -7.77
C PRO A 139 9.59 6.10 -7.20
N VAL A 140 9.59 5.87 -5.88
CA VAL A 140 10.27 4.71 -5.28
C VAL A 140 9.68 3.39 -5.78
N LEU A 141 8.36 3.32 -5.96
CA LEU A 141 7.71 2.14 -6.57
C LEU A 141 8.11 1.98 -8.03
N GLY A 142 8.27 3.09 -8.78
CA GLY A 142 8.80 3.07 -10.14
C GLY A 142 10.21 2.46 -10.20
N VAL A 143 11.11 2.85 -9.29
CA VAL A 143 12.45 2.25 -9.17
C VAL A 143 12.35 0.75 -8.86
N MET A 144 11.53 0.38 -7.88
CA MET A 144 11.37 -1.01 -7.47
C MET A 144 10.77 -1.88 -8.58
N GLN A 145 9.84 -1.34 -9.39
CA GLN A 145 9.27 -2.03 -10.54
C GLN A 145 10.30 -2.26 -11.66
N GLN A 146 11.23 -1.33 -11.86
CA GLN A 146 12.26 -1.47 -12.90
C GLN A 146 13.42 -2.36 -12.46
N THR A 147 13.86 -2.20 -11.20
CA THR A 147 15.12 -2.76 -10.70
C THR A 147 14.94 -3.95 -9.76
N GLY A 148 13.77 -4.11 -9.14
CA GLY A 148 13.55 -5.08 -8.07
C GLY A 148 14.21 -4.71 -6.74
N ARG A 149 14.76 -3.49 -6.59
CA ARG A 149 15.39 -3.02 -5.36
C ARG A 149 14.38 -2.29 -4.47
N ILE A 150 14.17 -2.78 -3.25
CA ILE A 150 13.37 -2.09 -2.24
C ILE A 150 14.18 -0.88 -1.73
N GLY A 151 13.62 0.32 -1.82
CA GLY A 151 14.27 1.54 -1.31
C GLY A 151 15.32 2.17 -2.23
N GLY A 152 15.26 1.91 -3.55
CA GLY A 152 16.12 2.62 -4.49
C GLY A 152 15.76 4.11 -4.59
N ASP A 153 16.78 4.98 -4.59
CA ASP A 153 16.61 6.42 -4.76
C ASP A 153 16.01 6.72 -6.14
N ALA A 154 14.84 7.35 -6.15
CA ALA A 154 14.15 7.84 -7.35
C ALA A 154 15.02 8.71 -8.28
N SER A 155 16.08 9.30 -7.73
CA SER A 155 17.02 10.19 -8.42
C SER A 155 17.74 9.53 -9.62
N ASN A 156 17.74 8.21 -9.74
CA ASN A 156 18.40 7.50 -10.85
C ASN A 156 17.50 7.22 -12.07
N LEU A 157 16.18 7.40 -11.99
CA LEU A 157 15.28 7.15 -13.14
C LEU A 157 15.33 8.25 -14.22
N GLY A 158 15.97 9.38 -13.93
CA GLY A 158 16.09 10.51 -14.87
C GLY A 158 17.07 10.29 -16.03
N ASN A 159 17.79 9.15 -16.09
CA ASN A 159 18.89 8.96 -17.05
C ASN A 159 18.79 7.69 -17.92
N SER A 160 17.60 7.11 -18.08
CA SER A 160 17.39 5.96 -18.98
C SER A 160 16.66 6.34 -20.28
N GLY A 161 16.83 7.58 -20.73
CA GLY A 161 16.38 8.04 -22.04
C GLY A 161 17.57 8.23 -22.97
N LYS A 162 18.01 7.16 -23.62
CA LYS A 162 18.73 7.24 -24.89
C LYS A 162 18.26 6.12 -25.81
#